data_AF-A0A2U1YBZ2-F1
#
_entry.id   AF-A0A2U1YBZ2-F1
#
_cell.length_a   1.000
_cell.length_b   1.000
_cell.length_c   1.000
_cell.angle_alpha   90.00
_cell.angle_beta   90.00
_cell.angle_gamma   90.00
#
_symmetry.space_group_name_H-M   'P 1'
#
loop_
_entity.id
_entity.type
_entity.pdbx_description
1 polymer ?
#
loop_
_entity_poly.entity_id
_entity_poly.type
_entity_poly.pdbx_seq_one_letter_code
_entity_poly.pdbx_strand_id
1 'polypeptide(L)'
;MTEPRHPTENPYWHEFDKPHVVDRDEIRSLCLECLHVVLASVAMPALWVEDDVEPAWEFPNLAALHHRTAEAELSRSLLKLAVLVRTFDDQFRESPGYLDHRRRIDDEQGPFGQFYEGSGELGIRDSCNKIIHATDFRPVYDNGSAPRDEGVWAMNGTVELTSRDRQRGWSVGLNVFAFLEAAIDLTSFGCPQELPADAAGP
;
A
#
# COMPACT_ATOMS: atom_id res chain seq x y z
N MET A 1 -26.38 -27.03 -23.51
CA MET A 1 -25.38 -27.78 -24.30
C MET A 1 -24.96 -26.87 -25.44
N THR A 2 -23.73 -26.38 -25.41
CA THR A 2 -23.15 -25.51 -26.44
C THR A 2 -22.66 -26.38 -27.61
N GLU A 3 -23.01 -26.01 -28.83
CA GLU A 3 -22.50 -26.68 -30.05
C GLU A 3 -20.96 -26.62 -30.09
N PRO A 4 -20.31 -27.67 -30.64
CA PRO A 4 -18.86 -27.67 -30.81
C PRO A 4 -18.46 -26.57 -31.79
N ARG A 5 -17.56 -25.67 -31.36
CA ARG A 5 -17.06 -24.53 -32.16
C ARG A 5 -16.39 -25.01 -33.45
N HIS A 6 -16.59 -24.24 -34.52
CA HIS A 6 -15.98 -24.54 -35.82
C HIS A 6 -14.46 -24.36 -35.73
N PRO A 7 -13.63 -25.22 -36.34
CA PRO A 7 -12.15 -25.17 -36.20
C PRO A 7 -11.48 -23.90 -36.76
N THR A 8 -12.24 -23.02 -37.42
CA THR A 8 -11.80 -21.72 -37.92
C THR A 8 -12.26 -20.54 -37.05
N GLU A 9 -13.09 -20.78 -36.05
CA GLU A 9 -13.46 -19.77 -35.07
C GLU A 9 -12.30 -19.57 -34.11
N ASN A 10 -11.89 -18.31 -33.92
CA ASN A 10 -10.79 -17.97 -33.03
C ASN A 10 -11.11 -18.50 -31.61
N PRO A 11 -10.36 -19.47 -31.08
CA PRO A 11 -10.67 -20.08 -29.78
C PRO A 11 -10.52 -19.06 -28.64
N TYR A 12 -9.79 -17.98 -28.88
CA TYR A 12 -9.58 -16.87 -27.95
C TYR A 12 -10.54 -15.70 -28.18
N TRP A 13 -11.41 -15.72 -29.19
CA TRP A 13 -12.44 -14.70 -29.35
C TRP A 13 -13.76 -15.25 -28.80
N HIS A 14 -14.35 -14.52 -27.86
CA HIS A 14 -15.69 -14.81 -27.37
C HIS A 14 -16.36 -13.52 -26.92
N GLU A 15 -17.68 -13.49 -27.00
CA GLU A 15 -18.52 -12.34 -26.65
C GLU A 15 -18.52 -12.01 -25.15
N PHE A 16 -18.04 -12.92 -24.29
CA PHE A 16 -17.92 -12.68 -22.85
C PHE A 16 -16.80 -11.70 -22.54
N ASP A 17 -17.06 -10.83 -21.56
CA ASP A 17 -16.05 -9.95 -20.98
C ASP A 17 -14.89 -10.77 -20.40
N LYS A 18 -13.66 -10.28 -20.60
CA LYS A 18 -12.42 -10.90 -20.13
C LYS A 18 -11.73 -9.94 -19.17
N PRO A 19 -12.21 -9.83 -17.92
CA PRO A 19 -11.53 -8.99 -16.95
C PRO A 19 -10.10 -9.47 -16.76
N HIS A 20 -9.19 -8.53 -16.47
CA HIS A 20 -7.83 -8.88 -16.06
C HIS A 20 -7.88 -9.83 -14.86
N VAL A 21 -7.04 -10.86 -14.81
CA VAL A 21 -6.94 -11.67 -13.59
C VAL A 21 -6.12 -10.86 -12.57
N VAL A 22 -6.72 -10.51 -11.45
CA VAL A 22 -5.98 -9.88 -10.34
C VAL A 22 -5.41 -10.98 -9.46
N ASP A 23 -4.09 -10.98 -9.34
CA ASP A 23 -3.35 -11.88 -8.47
C ASP A 23 -3.42 -11.38 -7.01
N ARG A 24 -4.18 -12.10 -6.17
CA ARG A 24 -4.33 -11.77 -4.75
C ARG A 24 -3.04 -12.06 -3.96
N ASP A 25 -2.26 -13.05 -4.36
CA ASP A 25 -1.01 -13.39 -3.69
C ASP A 25 0.06 -12.32 -3.96
N GLU A 26 0.03 -11.74 -5.16
CA GLU A 26 0.84 -10.56 -5.48
C GLU A 26 0.48 -9.35 -4.61
N ILE A 27 -0.82 -9.08 -4.39
CA ILE A 27 -1.27 -8.02 -3.47
C ILE A 27 -0.74 -8.26 -2.05
N ARG A 28 -0.89 -9.48 -1.51
CA ARG A 28 -0.36 -9.83 -0.18
C ARG A 28 1.15 -9.66 -0.08
N SER A 29 1.87 -10.10 -1.11
CA SER A 29 3.33 -9.96 -1.18
C SER A 29 3.75 -8.48 -1.19
N LEU A 30 3.06 -7.64 -1.97
CA LEU A 30 3.32 -6.20 -2.00
C LEU A 30 2.99 -5.51 -0.67
N CYS A 31 1.96 -5.95 0.04
CA CYS A 31 1.70 -5.46 1.39
C CYS A 31 2.86 -5.77 2.33
N LEU A 32 3.36 -7.01 2.31
CA LEU A 32 4.53 -7.39 3.11
C LEU A 32 5.78 -6.62 2.73
N GLU A 33 6.04 -6.40 1.43
CA GLU A 33 7.16 -5.58 0.97
C GLU A 33 7.09 -4.16 1.54
N CYS A 34 5.93 -3.50 1.44
CA CYS A 34 5.75 -2.15 1.98
C CYS A 34 5.96 -2.12 3.50
N LEU A 35 5.39 -3.08 4.23
CA LEU A 35 5.56 -3.24 5.67
C LEU A 35 7.05 -3.38 6.03
N HIS A 36 7.77 -4.27 5.34
CA HIS A 36 9.19 -4.53 5.61
C HIS A 36 10.06 -3.30 5.37
N VAL A 37 9.81 -2.51 4.33
CA VAL A 37 10.58 -1.28 4.07
C VAL A 37 10.43 -0.28 5.22
N VAL A 38 9.20 -0.06 5.68
CA VAL A 38 8.95 0.88 6.78
C VAL A 38 9.55 0.35 8.10
N LEU A 39 9.33 -0.93 8.43
CA LEU A 39 9.88 -1.53 9.65
C LEU A 39 11.41 -1.57 9.65
N ALA A 40 12.03 -1.84 8.51
CA ALA A 40 13.48 -1.78 8.37
C ALA A 40 14.00 -0.37 8.66
N SER A 41 13.31 0.68 8.17
CA SER A 41 13.65 2.07 8.47
C SER A 41 13.52 2.39 9.97
N VAL A 42 12.44 1.93 10.62
CA VAL A 42 12.24 2.09 12.07
C VAL A 42 13.34 1.42 12.90
N ALA A 43 13.91 0.32 12.40
CA ALA A 43 15.00 -0.38 13.09
C ALA A 43 16.38 0.29 12.90
N MET A 44 16.55 1.18 11.91
CA MET A 44 17.84 1.80 11.62
C MET A 44 18.48 2.52 12.81
N PRO A 45 17.77 3.32 13.63
CA PRO A 45 18.37 4.00 14.79
C PRO A 45 19.10 3.05 15.75
N ALA A 46 18.71 1.78 15.85
CA ALA A 46 19.38 0.80 16.71
C ALA A 46 20.81 0.45 16.22
N LEU A 47 21.14 0.75 14.97
CA LEU A 47 22.46 0.54 14.37
C LEU A 47 23.35 1.79 14.44
N TRP A 48 22.85 2.86 15.05
CA TRP A 48 23.61 4.09 15.28
C TRP A 48 24.40 3.96 16.58
N VAL A 49 25.71 4.14 16.49
CA VAL A 49 26.60 4.08 17.64
C VAL A 49 26.97 5.51 18.02
N GLU A 50 26.45 5.95 19.16
CA GLU A 50 26.89 7.18 19.82
C GLU A 50 28.22 6.91 20.51
N ASP A 51 29.32 7.27 19.85
CA ASP A 51 30.66 7.33 20.44
C ASP A 51 30.96 8.79 20.83
N ASP A 52 31.68 8.99 21.93
CA ASP A 52 32.08 10.31 22.47
C ASP A 52 33.02 11.07 21.52
N VAL A 53 33.60 10.39 20.53
CA VAL A 53 34.60 10.95 19.60
C VAL A 53 34.04 11.18 18.20
N GLU A 54 33.40 10.18 17.58
CA GLU A 54 32.81 10.29 16.24
C GLU A 54 31.61 9.33 16.09
N PRO A 55 30.37 9.83 16.07
CA PRO A 55 29.21 8.97 15.95
C PRO A 55 29.13 8.38 14.54
N ALA A 56 28.82 7.08 14.46
CA ALA A 56 28.85 6.36 13.20
C ALA A 56 27.83 5.22 13.15
N TRP A 57 27.54 4.79 11.92
CA TRP A 57 26.78 3.56 11.68
C TRP A 57 27.63 2.33 12.00
N GLU A 58 27.10 1.37 12.75
CA GLU A 58 27.75 0.07 12.98
C GLU A 58 28.02 -0.65 11.64
N PHE A 59 27.08 -0.53 10.69
CA PHE A 59 27.17 -1.11 9.35
C PHE A 59 26.99 -0.03 8.26
N PRO A 60 28.00 0.81 8.00
CA PRO A 60 27.85 2.05 7.22
C PRO A 60 27.42 1.80 5.77
N ASN A 61 27.94 0.75 5.14
CA ASN A 61 27.58 0.41 3.75
C ASN A 61 26.13 -0.07 3.63
N LEU A 62 25.62 -0.82 4.62
CA LEU A 62 24.24 -1.29 4.63
C LEU A 62 23.28 -0.14 4.93
N ALA A 63 23.61 0.73 5.89
CA ALA A 63 22.83 1.93 6.16
C ALA A 63 22.75 2.85 4.94
N ALA A 64 23.89 3.10 4.28
CA ALA A 64 23.93 3.90 3.06
C ALA A 64 23.17 3.25 1.89
N LEU A 65 23.13 1.91 1.80
CA LEU A 65 22.29 1.22 0.83
C LEU A 65 20.81 1.43 1.15
N HIS A 66 20.39 1.17 2.40
CA HIS A 66 19.02 1.35 2.85
C HIS A 66 18.49 2.77 2.58
N HIS A 67 19.24 3.81 2.97
CA HIS A 67 18.84 5.19 2.72
C HIS A 67 18.70 5.55 1.24
N ARG A 68 19.43 4.87 0.34
CA ARG A 68 19.34 5.11 -1.11
C ARG A 68 18.18 4.37 -1.76
N THR A 69 17.73 3.25 -1.19
CA THR A 69 16.75 2.38 -1.85
C THR A 69 15.36 2.42 -1.23
N ALA A 70 15.26 2.61 0.09
CA ALA A 70 14.01 2.44 0.84
C ALA A 70 12.85 3.27 0.29
N GLU A 71 13.04 4.57 0.04
CA GLU A 71 11.98 5.44 -0.48
C GLU A 71 11.50 4.99 -1.87
N ALA A 72 12.44 4.68 -2.77
CA ALA A 72 12.12 4.26 -4.12
C ALA A 72 11.44 2.87 -4.16
N GLU A 73 11.83 1.97 -3.26
CA GLU A 73 11.20 0.67 -3.09
C GLU A 73 9.78 0.81 -2.55
N LEU A 74 9.58 1.58 -1.47
CA LEU A 74 8.26 1.84 -0.92
C LEU A 74 7.32 2.49 -1.94
N SER A 75 7.79 3.51 -2.65
CA SER A 75 7.01 4.20 -3.69
C SER A 75 6.58 3.24 -4.81
N ARG A 76 7.50 2.41 -5.30
CA ARG A 76 7.23 1.44 -6.37
C ARG A 76 6.22 0.37 -5.92
N SER A 77 6.44 -0.21 -4.74
CA SER A 77 5.57 -1.26 -4.22
C SER A 77 4.18 -0.71 -3.89
N LEU A 78 4.06 0.48 -3.31
CA LEU A 78 2.78 1.15 -3.07
C LEU A 78 2.03 1.48 -4.37
N LEU A 79 2.72 1.99 -5.40
CA LEU A 79 2.08 2.27 -6.68
C LEU A 79 1.53 1.00 -7.33
N LYS A 80 2.33 -0.07 -7.36
CA LYS A 80 1.91 -1.35 -7.92
C LYS A 80 0.75 -1.95 -7.13
N LEU A 81 0.82 -1.90 -5.81
CA LEU A 81 -0.24 -2.33 -4.91
C LEU A 81 -1.54 -1.55 -5.17
N ALA A 82 -1.47 -0.23 -5.21
CA ALA A 82 -2.63 0.63 -5.46
C ALA A 82 -3.31 0.31 -6.80
N VAL A 83 -2.53 0.06 -7.86
CA VAL A 83 -3.09 -0.33 -9.16
C VAL A 83 -3.82 -1.68 -9.06
N LEU A 84 -3.22 -2.69 -8.41
CA LEU A 84 -3.83 -4.01 -8.28
C LEU A 84 -5.08 -3.99 -7.41
N VAL A 85 -5.04 -3.30 -6.25
CA VAL A 85 -6.21 -3.14 -5.36
C VAL A 85 -7.33 -2.37 -6.07
N ARG A 86 -6.99 -1.31 -6.80
CA ARG A 86 -7.96 -0.54 -7.58
C ARG A 86 -8.62 -1.37 -8.68
N THR A 87 -7.83 -2.21 -9.35
CA THR A 87 -8.31 -3.14 -10.38
C THR A 87 -9.23 -4.20 -9.77
N PHE A 88 -8.86 -4.76 -8.62
CA PHE A 88 -9.71 -5.67 -7.85
C PHE A 88 -11.05 -5.00 -7.51
N ASP A 89 -11.00 -3.77 -7.00
CA ASP A 89 -12.19 -3.02 -6.61
C ASP A 89 -13.15 -2.78 -7.79
N ASP A 90 -12.62 -2.47 -8.97
CA ASP A 90 -13.45 -2.29 -10.16
C ASP A 90 -14.07 -3.61 -10.65
N GLN A 91 -13.38 -4.74 -10.53
CA GLN A 91 -13.87 -6.04 -10.99
C GLN A 91 -14.98 -6.61 -10.11
N PHE A 92 -14.86 -6.45 -8.79
CA PHE A 92 -15.82 -7.00 -7.84
C PHE A 92 -16.98 -6.04 -7.54
N ARG A 93 -16.96 -4.81 -8.07
CA ARG A 93 -17.98 -3.77 -7.82
C ARG A 93 -19.43 -4.25 -7.98
N GLU A 94 -19.69 -5.10 -8.97
CA GLU A 94 -21.04 -5.62 -9.27
C GLU A 94 -21.33 -6.97 -8.59
N SER A 95 -20.37 -7.53 -7.87
CA SER A 95 -20.54 -8.79 -7.14
C SER A 95 -21.48 -8.60 -5.94
N PRO A 96 -22.45 -9.52 -5.72
CA PRO A 96 -23.35 -9.44 -4.57
C PRO A 96 -22.59 -9.34 -3.23
N GLY A 97 -22.92 -8.35 -2.41
CA GLY A 97 -22.30 -8.13 -1.09
C GLY A 97 -20.95 -7.42 -1.09
N TYR A 98 -20.30 -7.22 -2.24
CA TYR A 98 -18.98 -6.58 -2.29
C TYR A 98 -19.02 -5.11 -1.83
N LEU A 99 -20.02 -4.35 -2.28
CA LEU A 99 -20.14 -2.94 -1.89
C LEU A 99 -20.35 -2.75 -0.39
N ASP A 100 -21.05 -3.68 0.26
CA ASP A 100 -21.25 -3.65 1.70
C ASP A 100 -19.96 -4.05 2.44
N HIS A 101 -19.20 -5.03 1.94
CA HIS A 101 -17.87 -5.36 2.46
C HIS A 101 -16.90 -4.18 2.35
N ARG A 102 -16.86 -3.51 1.20
CA ARG A 102 -16.02 -2.33 0.98
C ARG A 102 -16.40 -1.16 1.89
N ARG A 103 -17.70 -0.89 2.04
CA ARG A 103 -18.19 0.14 2.97
C ARG A 103 -17.83 -0.18 4.40
N ARG A 104 -17.98 -1.44 4.84
CA ARG A 104 -17.58 -1.88 6.17
C ARG A 104 -16.10 -1.59 6.43
N ILE A 105 -15.22 -1.86 5.46
CA ILE A 105 -13.79 -1.51 5.57
C ILE A 105 -13.59 0.00 5.72
N ASP A 106 -14.22 0.81 4.85
CA ASP A 106 -14.12 2.27 4.93
C ASP A 106 -14.66 2.81 6.28
N ASP A 107 -15.73 2.23 6.83
CA ASP A 107 -16.40 2.65 8.07
C ASP A 107 -15.67 2.17 9.35
N GLU A 108 -15.15 0.94 9.35
CA GLU A 108 -14.52 0.31 10.53
C GLU A 108 -13.03 0.58 10.65
N GLN A 109 -12.33 0.71 9.51
CA GLN A 109 -10.86 0.84 9.45
C GLN A 109 -10.41 2.21 8.94
N GLY A 110 -11.30 2.94 8.25
CA GLY A 110 -11.01 4.27 7.74
C GLY A 110 -11.18 5.37 8.80
N PRO A 111 -10.78 6.61 8.46
CA PRO A 111 -10.07 6.98 7.24
C PRO A 111 -8.60 6.52 7.26
N PHE A 112 -8.05 6.17 6.11
CA PHE A 112 -6.67 5.67 5.98
C PHE A 112 -5.61 6.79 5.95
N GLY A 113 -6.03 8.02 6.21
CA GLY A 113 -5.20 9.21 6.15
C GLY A 113 -6.03 10.48 6.26
N GLN A 114 -5.39 11.62 5.98
CA GLN A 114 -6.01 12.94 6.07
C GLN A 114 -5.64 13.83 4.89
N PHE A 115 -6.53 14.77 4.56
CA PHE A 115 -6.26 15.84 3.60
C PHE A 115 -5.63 17.03 4.30
N TYR A 116 -4.49 17.51 3.78
CA TYR A 116 -3.89 18.79 4.13
C TYR A 116 -4.38 19.91 3.20
N GLU A 117 -4.55 19.58 1.92
CA GLU A 117 -5.13 20.47 0.91
C GLU A 117 -6.16 19.69 0.09
N GLY A 118 -7.35 20.28 -0.09
CA GLY A 118 -8.50 19.64 -0.71
C GLY A 118 -9.60 19.31 0.30
N SER A 119 -10.55 18.45 -0.08
CA SER A 119 -11.65 18.03 0.77
C SER A 119 -12.02 16.58 0.47
N GLY A 120 -12.34 15.81 1.51
CA GLY A 120 -12.80 14.43 1.40
C GLY A 120 -12.29 13.57 2.54
N GLU A 121 -12.64 12.30 2.50
CA GLU A 121 -12.12 11.26 3.39
C GLU A 121 -11.27 10.30 2.54
N LEU A 122 -10.18 9.80 3.11
CA LEU A 122 -9.34 8.81 2.44
C LEU A 122 -9.88 7.40 2.72
N GLY A 123 -10.94 7.03 2.02
CA GLY A 123 -11.37 5.63 1.87
C GLY A 123 -10.43 4.84 0.96
N ILE A 124 -10.58 3.53 0.89
CA ILE A 124 -9.59 2.64 0.23
C ILE A 124 -9.41 2.97 -1.25
N ARG A 125 -10.52 3.28 -1.93
CA ARG A 125 -10.53 3.66 -3.34
C ARG A 125 -9.86 5.02 -3.56
N ASP A 126 -10.15 5.98 -2.69
CA ASP A 126 -9.56 7.31 -2.76
C ASP A 126 -8.06 7.27 -2.47
N SER A 127 -7.62 6.50 -1.48
CA SER A 127 -6.21 6.22 -1.20
C SER A 127 -5.49 5.65 -2.42
N CYS A 128 -6.06 4.63 -3.09
CA CYS A 128 -5.49 4.09 -4.33
C CYS A 128 -5.37 5.18 -5.41
N ASN A 129 -6.42 5.98 -5.62
CA ASN A 129 -6.39 7.06 -6.61
C ASN A 129 -5.33 8.11 -6.27
N LYS A 130 -5.13 8.46 -4.98
CA LYS A 130 -4.09 9.40 -4.57
C LYS A 130 -2.69 8.84 -4.83
N ILE A 131 -2.43 7.59 -4.50
CA ILE A 131 -1.15 6.94 -4.79
C ILE A 131 -0.87 6.94 -6.30
N ILE A 132 -1.84 6.52 -7.12
CA ILE A 132 -1.69 6.41 -8.59
C ILE A 132 -1.45 7.77 -9.25
N HIS A 133 -2.06 8.83 -8.75
CA HIS A 133 -2.02 10.17 -9.36
C HIS A 133 -1.10 11.16 -8.64
N ALA A 134 -0.33 10.72 -7.64
CA ALA A 134 0.66 11.54 -6.98
C ALA A 134 1.76 11.95 -7.97
N THR A 135 2.06 13.24 -8.02
CA THR A 135 3.23 13.77 -8.74
C THR A 135 4.46 13.86 -7.84
N ASP A 136 4.24 13.82 -6.53
CA ASP A 136 5.26 13.88 -5.49
C ASP A 136 4.89 12.90 -4.38
N PHE A 137 5.88 12.13 -3.93
CA PHE A 137 5.77 11.08 -2.93
C PHE A 137 6.86 11.31 -1.89
N ARG A 138 6.49 11.46 -0.62
CA ARG A 138 7.46 11.74 0.46
C ARG A 138 7.12 10.94 1.71
N PRO A 139 7.93 9.95 2.11
CA PRO A 139 7.80 9.36 3.43
C PRO A 139 8.02 10.43 4.50
N VAL A 140 7.24 10.36 5.58
CA VAL A 140 7.44 11.19 6.77
C VAL A 140 8.43 10.49 7.68
N TYR A 141 9.44 11.25 8.10
CA TYR A 141 10.47 10.77 9.00
C TYR A 141 10.33 11.41 10.38
N ASP A 142 10.69 10.64 11.41
CA ASP A 142 10.80 11.08 12.81
C ASP A 142 12.21 10.75 13.32
N ASN A 143 12.76 11.59 14.18
CA ASN A 143 14.05 11.41 14.85
C ASN A 143 13.91 11.26 16.37
N GLY A 144 12.70 10.94 16.87
CA GLY A 144 12.47 10.68 18.29
C GLY A 144 12.58 11.93 19.17
N SER A 145 12.27 13.11 18.61
CA SER A 145 12.41 14.42 19.28
C SER A 145 13.85 14.86 19.57
N ALA A 146 14.85 14.20 18.98
CA ALA A 146 16.23 14.68 19.04
C ALA A 146 16.36 16.04 18.30
N PRO A 147 17.34 16.89 18.65
CA PRO A 147 17.59 18.13 17.91
C PRO A 147 17.77 17.86 16.41
N ARG A 148 17.36 18.79 15.53
CA ARG A 148 17.29 18.53 14.07
C ARG A 148 18.62 18.07 13.45
N ASP A 149 19.73 18.51 14.02
CA ASP A 149 21.10 18.22 13.58
C ASP A 149 21.74 17.06 14.36
N GLU A 150 20.99 16.44 15.29
CA GLU A 150 21.44 15.39 16.19
C GLU A 150 20.44 14.23 16.13
N GLY A 151 20.85 13.07 15.64
CA GLY A 151 20.04 11.85 15.66
C GLY A 151 19.71 11.27 14.29
N VAL A 152 19.11 10.08 14.35
CA VAL A 152 18.81 9.27 13.17
C VAL A 152 17.33 9.36 12.83
N TRP A 153 17.07 9.71 11.58
CA TRP A 153 15.73 9.78 11.02
C TRP A 153 15.25 8.40 10.56
N ALA A 154 14.01 8.05 10.91
CA ALA A 154 13.35 6.82 10.49
C ALA A 154 11.94 7.12 9.98
N MET A 155 11.44 6.32 9.02
CA MET A 155 10.07 6.45 8.54
C MET A 155 9.07 6.17 9.66
N ASN A 156 8.04 7.01 9.82
CA ASN A 156 7.01 6.82 10.84
C ASN A 156 5.77 6.04 10.35
N GLY A 157 5.78 5.55 9.10
CA GLY A 157 4.66 4.86 8.48
C GLY A 157 3.62 5.77 7.81
N THR A 158 3.85 7.08 7.76
CA THR A 158 3.05 8.02 6.96
C THR A 158 3.78 8.39 5.68
N VAL A 159 3.04 8.53 4.57
CA VAL A 159 3.54 9.11 3.33
C VAL A 159 2.71 10.33 2.94
N GLU A 160 3.37 11.42 2.59
CA GLU A 160 2.76 12.60 2.00
C GLU A 160 2.71 12.44 0.48
N LEU A 161 1.52 12.61 -0.06
CA LEU A 161 1.25 12.53 -1.50
C LEU A 161 0.70 13.87 -1.94
N THR A 162 1.25 14.42 -3.02
CA THR A 162 0.70 15.64 -3.62
C THR A 162 0.54 15.49 -5.12
N SER A 163 -0.45 16.20 -5.67
CA SER A 163 -0.61 16.37 -7.10
C SER A 163 -0.89 17.83 -7.42
N ARG A 164 -0.11 18.37 -8.37
CA ARG A 164 -0.26 19.74 -8.87
C ARG A 164 -0.77 19.73 -10.31
N ASP A 165 -1.94 19.15 -10.53
CA ASP A 165 -2.56 19.17 -11.85
C ASP A 165 -3.64 20.25 -12.01
N ARG A 166 -3.79 20.74 -13.24
CA ARG A 166 -4.19 22.11 -13.66
C ARG A 166 -5.54 22.69 -13.18
N GLN A 167 -6.34 22.01 -12.36
CA GLN A 167 -7.68 22.51 -11.97
C GLN A 167 -7.96 22.55 -10.46
N ARG A 168 -7.23 21.80 -9.61
CA ARG A 168 -7.26 21.87 -8.13
C ARG A 168 -6.19 20.92 -7.58
N GLY A 169 -5.13 21.47 -6.99
CA GLY A 169 -4.13 20.67 -6.29
C GLY A 169 -4.71 19.97 -5.07
N TRP A 170 -4.10 18.87 -4.67
CA TRP A 170 -4.38 18.21 -3.40
C TRP A 170 -3.09 17.77 -2.73
N SER A 171 -3.15 17.70 -1.41
CA SER A 171 -2.08 17.21 -0.54
C SER A 171 -2.71 16.35 0.53
N VAL A 172 -2.22 15.12 0.70
CA VAL A 172 -2.73 14.18 1.70
C VAL A 172 -1.59 13.49 2.43
N GLY A 173 -1.84 13.13 3.69
CA GLY A 173 -1.01 12.19 4.44
C GLY A 173 -1.72 10.84 4.51
N LEU A 174 -1.10 9.80 3.99
CA LEU A 174 -1.61 8.43 4.02
C LEU A 174 -0.89 7.63 5.11
N ASN A 175 -1.63 6.98 6.00
CA ASN A 175 -1.09 5.98 6.91
C ASN A 175 -0.90 4.67 6.14
N VAL A 176 0.35 4.29 5.90
CA VAL A 176 0.71 3.12 5.10
C VAL A 176 0.15 1.85 5.76
N PHE A 177 0.37 1.64 7.05
CA PHE A 177 -0.06 0.42 7.72
C PHE A 177 -1.57 0.21 7.69
N ALA A 178 -2.35 1.27 7.95
CA ALA A 178 -3.81 1.20 7.87
C ALA A 178 -4.30 0.87 6.44
N PHE A 179 -3.66 1.46 5.42
CA PHE A 179 -3.95 1.15 4.02
C PHE A 179 -3.60 -0.30 3.65
N LEU A 180 -2.45 -0.83 4.12
CA LEU A 180 -2.03 -2.20 3.84
C LEU A 180 -3.01 -3.23 4.44
N GLU A 181 -3.46 -3.00 5.68
CA GLU A 181 -4.43 -3.86 6.36
C GLU A 181 -5.76 -3.87 5.60
N ALA A 182 -6.26 -2.69 5.22
CA ALA A 182 -7.49 -2.55 4.45
C ALA A 182 -7.38 -3.20 3.06
N ALA A 183 -6.22 -3.15 2.41
CA ALA A 183 -5.98 -3.84 1.14
C ALA A 183 -6.06 -5.37 1.28
N ILE A 184 -5.54 -5.92 2.39
CA ILE A 184 -5.64 -7.35 2.70
C ILE A 184 -7.11 -7.73 2.96
N ASP A 185 -7.84 -6.99 3.81
CA ASP A 185 -9.25 -7.27 4.09
C ASP A 185 -10.12 -7.16 2.82
N LEU A 186 -9.91 -6.12 2.00
CA LEU A 186 -10.66 -5.95 0.76
C LEU A 186 -10.49 -7.15 -0.17
N THR A 187 -9.25 -7.61 -0.35
CA THR A 187 -8.93 -8.74 -1.25
C THR A 187 -9.29 -10.11 -0.69
N SER A 188 -9.64 -10.19 0.60
CA SER A 188 -10.23 -11.39 1.20
C SER A 188 -11.65 -11.67 0.69
N PHE A 189 -12.33 -10.69 0.07
CA PHE A 189 -13.69 -10.85 -0.42
C PHE A 189 -13.84 -12.07 -1.35
N GLY A 190 -14.83 -12.91 -1.06
CA GLY A 190 -15.10 -14.13 -1.82
C GLY A 190 -14.06 -15.24 -1.67
N CYS A 191 -13.06 -15.08 -0.79
CA CYS A 191 -12.18 -16.16 -0.38
C CYS A 191 -12.88 -16.97 0.73
N PRO A 192 -12.84 -18.30 0.72
CA PRO A 192 -13.18 -19.08 1.91
C PRO A 192 -12.32 -18.57 3.06
N GLN A 193 -12.93 -18.18 4.19
CA GLN A 193 -12.17 -17.74 5.36
C GLN A 193 -11.21 -18.87 5.76
N GLU A 194 -9.91 -18.62 5.68
CA GLU A 194 -8.94 -19.42 6.41
C GLU A 194 -9.26 -19.23 7.88
N LEU A 195 -9.71 -20.29 8.54
CA LEU A 195 -10.01 -20.26 9.97
C LEU A 195 -8.79 -19.69 10.71
N PRO A 196 -8.98 -18.75 11.66
CA PRO A 196 -7.88 -18.22 12.44
C PRO A 196 -7.14 -19.39 13.12
N ALA A 197 -5.81 -19.36 13.07
CA ALA A 197 -4.94 -20.41 13.62
C ALA A 197 -5.20 -20.69 15.12
N ASP A 198 -5.81 -19.74 15.84
CA ASP A 198 -6.21 -19.87 17.24
C ASP A 198 -7.50 -20.70 17.47
N ALA A 199 -8.18 -21.14 16.40
CA ALA A 199 -9.31 -22.07 16.51
C ALA A 199 -8.86 -23.53 16.69
N ALA A 200 -7.57 -23.82 16.52
CA ALA A 200 -6.96 -25.08 16.96
C ALA A 200 -6.52 -24.93 18.42
N GLY A 201 -7.47 -25.08 19.33
CA GLY A 201 -7.16 -25.20 20.76
C GLY A 201 -6.17 -26.35 21.02
N PRO A 202 -5.43 -26.29 22.15
CA PRO A 202 -4.43 -27.29 22.53
C PRO A 202 -4.99 -28.71 22.67
#